data_AF-A0A671X1C6-F1
#
_entry.id   AF-A0A671X1C6-F1
#
_cell.length_a   1.000
_cell.length_b   1.000
_cell.length_c   1.000
_cell.angle_alpha   90.00
_cell.angle_beta   90.00
_cell.angle_gamma   90.00
#
_symmetry.space_group_name_H-M   'P 1'
#
loop_
_entity.id
_entity.type
_entity.pdbx_description
1 polymer ?
#
loop_
_entity_poly.entity_id
_entity_poly.type
_entity_poly.pdbx_seq_one_letter_code
_entity_poly.pdbx_strand_id
1 'polypeptide(L)'
;MLVSGLENLFHLTLRKRYELLVDMEDFEGNQVFARYSSFSVSPESYGYRLHVSGFTDGGAGDSLSPHSGQKFSTFDKDQDVSDFNCARKYLGAFWYNNCHHTNPNGVYRWGADGTLYGVGVEWSHWKGSDYSLKSISMKIRPVQ
;
A
#
# COMPACT_ATOMS: atom_id res chain seq x y z
N MET A 1 -10.33 -7.89 1.08
CA MET A 1 -9.53 -6.95 1.88
C MET A 1 -9.85 -7.21 3.35
N LEU A 2 -9.00 -7.95 4.06
CA LEU A 2 -9.08 -8.07 5.53
C LEU A 2 -8.08 -7.07 6.09
N VAL A 3 -8.57 -5.93 6.60
CA VAL A 3 -7.71 -4.96 7.27
C VAL A 3 -7.34 -5.52 8.64
N SER A 4 -6.18 -6.15 8.74
CA SER A 4 -5.58 -6.45 10.04
C SER A 4 -5.20 -5.10 10.67
N GLY A 5 -5.70 -4.81 11.87
CA GLY A 5 -5.36 -3.56 12.57
C GLY A 5 -3.85 -3.34 12.69
N LEU A 6 -3.40 -2.09 12.58
CA LEU A 6 -1.97 -1.75 12.56
C LEU A 6 -1.22 -2.21 13.82
N GLU A 7 -1.86 -2.20 14.98
CA GLU A 7 -1.26 -2.70 16.22
C GLU A 7 -0.98 -4.21 16.17
N ASN A 8 -1.87 -4.99 15.54
CA ASN A 8 -1.64 -6.42 15.33
C ASN A 8 -0.48 -6.64 14.35
N LEU A 9 -0.38 -5.83 13.28
CA LEU A 9 0.74 -5.89 12.34
C LEU A 9 2.08 -5.55 13.02
N PHE A 10 2.09 -4.52 13.87
CA PHE A 10 3.26 -4.18 14.69
C PHE A 10 3.65 -5.37 15.57
N HIS A 11 2.73 -5.93 16.35
CA HIS A 11 3.04 -7.06 17.24
C HIS A 11 3.51 -8.32 16.51
N LEU A 12 2.98 -8.61 15.33
CA LEU A 12 3.45 -9.71 14.48
C LEU A 12 4.90 -9.45 14.02
N THR A 13 5.13 -8.28 13.43
CA THR A 13 6.43 -7.92 12.82
C THR A 13 7.52 -7.58 13.83
N LEU A 14 7.16 -7.34 15.10
CA LEU A 14 8.11 -7.19 16.21
C LEU A 14 8.79 -8.51 16.60
N ARG A 15 8.06 -9.63 16.52
CA ARG A 15 8.51 -10.93 17.06
C ARG A 15 9.40 -11.71 16.11
N LYS A 16 9.17 -11.56 14.80
CA LYS A 16 9.89 -12.26 13.73
C LYS A 16 10.04 -11.33 12.54
N ARG A 17 11.02 -11.62 11.70
CA ARG A 17 11.11 -10.98 10.39
C ARG A 17 10.03 -11.57 9.48
N TYR A 18 9.39 -10.73 8.69
CA TYR A 18 8.39 -11.13 7.71
C TYR A 18 8.79 -10.64 6.34
N GLU A 19 8.46 -11.43 5.32
CA GLU A 19 8.33 -10.96 3.95
C GLU A 19 6.88 -10.54 3.69
N LEU A 20 6.69 -9.68 2.69
CA LEU A 20 5.40 -9.24 2.18
C LEU A 20 5.24 -9.67 0.73
N LEU A 21 4.07 -10.23 0.40
CA LEU A 21 3.59 -10.47 -0.96
C LEU A 21 2.35 -9.63 -1.20
N VAL A 22 2.38 -8.82 -2.26
CA VAL A 22 1.24 -8.06 -2.76
C VAL A 22 0.78 -8.74 -4.04
N ASP A 23 -0.34 -9.45 -4.00
CA ASP A 23 -0.97 -10.06 -5.18
C ASP A 23 -2.05 -9.15 -5.73
N MET A 24 -2.10 -9.02 -7.06
CA MET A 24 -2.99 -8.10 -7.76
C MET A 24 -3.62 -8.76 -8.97
N GLU A 25 -4.87 -8.37 -9.27
CA GLU A 25 -5.61 -8.81 -10.45
C GLU A 25 -6.35 -7.62 -11.07
N ASP A 26 -6.35 -7.53 -12.39
CA ASP A 26 -7.14 -6.56 -13.15
C ASP A 26 -8.48 -7.15 -13.63
N PHE A 27 -9.31 -6.35 -14.29
CA PHE A 27 -10.62 -6.81 -14.77
C PHE A 27 -10.55 -7.70 -16.03
N GLU A 28 -9.38 -7.81 -16.66
CA GLU A 28 -9.12 -8.71 -17.79
C GLU A 28 -8.64 -10.10 -17.33
N GLY A 29 -8.39 -10.27 -16.02
CA GLY A 29 -7.90 -11.51 -15.44
C GLY A 29 -6.37 -11.64 -15.46
N ASN A 30 -5.64 -10.58 -15.81
CA ASN A 30 -4.20 -10.56 -15.67
C ASN A 30 -3.83 -10.50 -14.19
N GLN A 31 -2.88 -11.34 -13.77
CA GLN A 31 -2.40 -11.42 -12.40
C GLN A 31 -0.91 -11.10 -12.34
N VAL A 32 -0.53 -10.24 -11.39
CA VAL A 32 0.86 -9.87 -11.12
C VAL A 32 1.09 -9.83 -9.61
N PHE A 33 2.36 -9.81 -9.20
CA PHE A 33 2.70 -9.62 -7.79
C PHE A 33 3.92 -8.71 -7.60
N ALA A 34 4.02 -8.15 -6.40
CA ALA A 34 5.23 -7.50 -5.89
C ALA A 34 5.63 -8.18 -4.58
N ARG A 35 6.90 -8.58 -4.45
CA ARG A 35 7.42 -9.22 -3.23
C ARG A 35 8.49 -8.35 -2.59
N TYR A 36 8.47 -8.26 -1.26
CA TYR A 36 9.47 -7.58 -0.44
C TYR A 36 10.02 -8.57 0.59
N SER A 37 11.32 -8.80 0.59
CA SER A 37 11.96 -9.76 1.50
C SER A 37 11.97 -9.33 2.96
N SER A 38 11.72 -8.04 3.24
CA SER A 38 11.54 -7.51 4.58
C SER A 38 10.33 -6.58 4.65
N PHE A 39 9.48 -6.80 5.64
CA PHE A 39 8.32 -5.98 5.98
C PHE A 39 8.18 -5.86 7.51
N SER A 40 8.05 -4.64 8.00
CA SER A 40 7.64 -4.38 9.38
C SER A 40 6.96 -3.03 9.54
N VAL A 41 6.25 -2.87 10.65
CA VAL A 41 5.55 -1.64 11.03
C VAL A 41 6.02 -1.22 12.41
N SER A 42 6.35 0.06 12.61
CA SER A 42 6.71 0.61 13.92
C SER A 42 5.48 0.74 14.85
N PRO A 43 5.65 0.92 16.16
CA PRO A 43 4.50 1.13 17.05
C PRO A 43 3.79 2.48 16.78
N GLU A 44 2.62 2.65 17.38
CA GLU A 44 1.81 3.87 17.26
C GLU A 44 2.57 5.16 17.62
N SER A 45 3.45 5.11 18.62
CA SER A 45 4.26 6.26 19.06
C SER A 45 5.19 6.80 17.97
N TYR A 46 5.46 5.99 16.93
CA TYR A 46 6.22 6.37 15.74
C TYR A 46 5.32 6.53 14.50
N GLY A 47 4.00 6.61 14.68
CA GLY A 47 3.01 6.80 13.63
C GLY A 47 2.82 5.56 12.75
N TYR A 48 3.02 4.36 13.30
CA TYR A 48 2.97 3.11 12.54
C TYR A 48 3.86 3.11 11.29
N ARG A 49 5.06 3.69 11.37
CA ARG A 49 5.96 3.85 10.23
C ARG A 49 6.19 2.53 9.47
N LEU A 50 6.07 2.56 8.14
CA LEU A 50 6.33 1.43 7.25
C LEU A 50 7.83 1.21 7.08
N HIS A 51 8.25 -0.06 7.09
CA HIS A 51 9.58 -0.47 6.67
C HIS A 51 9.44 -1.62 5.67
N VAL A 52 9.81 -1.36 4.42
CA VAL A 52 9.90 -2.38 3.36
C VAL A 52 11.24 -2.29 2.66
N SER A 53 11.77 -3.45 2.29
CA SER A 53 13.01 -3.56 1.50
C SER A 53 13.10 -4.90 0.76
N GLY A 54 14.09 -5.00 -0.13
CA GLY A 54 14.36 -6.22 -0.91
C GLY A 54 13.24 -6.55 -1.89
N PHE A 55 12.82 -5.55 -2.66
CA PHE A 55 11.84 -5.70 -3.72
C PHE A 55 12.28 -6.75 -4.75
N THR A 56 11.35 -7.59 -5.17
CA THR A 56 11.45 -8.55 -6.27
C THR A 56 10.23 -8.38 -7.16
N ASP A 57 10.47 -8.12 -8.44
CA ASP A 57 9.42 -7.87 -9.41
C ASP A 57 8.75 -9.17 -9.86
N GLY A 58 7.43 -9.21 -9.75
CA GLY A 58 6.55 -10.26 -10.27
C GLY A 58 5.65 -9.77 -11.41
N GLY A 59 6.10 -8.73 -12.14
CA GLY A 59 5.37 -8.11 -13.25
C GLY A 59 4.53 -6.90 -12.86
N ALA A 60 4.56 -6.51 -11.58
CA ALA A 60 3.80 -5.37 -11.06
C ALA A 60 4.60 -4.06 -11.02
N GLY A 61 5.94 -4.15 -11.02
CA GLY A 61 6.81 -3.02 -10.68
C GLY A 61 6.69 -2.59 -9.21
N ASP A 62 7.51 -1.62 -8.78
CA ASP A 62 7.69 -1.28 -7.37
C ASP A 62 6.94 -0.01 -6.95
N SER A 63 5.66 -0.15 -6.59
CA SER A 63 4.88 0.99 -6.10
C SER A 63 4.86 1.15 -4.58
N LEU A 64 5.51 0.28 -3.80
CA LEU A 64 5.48 0.36 -2.33
C LEU A 64 6.79 0.85 -1.71
N SER A 65 7.96 0.59 -2.32
CA SER A 65 9.23 1.11 -1.78
C SER A 65 9.24 2.64 -1.59
N PRO A 66 8.63 3.47 -2.47
CA PRO A 66 8.54 4.93 -2.24
C PRO A 66 7.80 5.34 -0.96
N HIS A 67 7.03 4.43 -0.37
CA HIS A 67 6.29 4.61 0.88
C HIS A 67 7.07 4.14 2.12
N SER A 68 8.22 3.48 1.93
CA SER A 68 9.07 3.05 3.04
C SER A 68 9.54 4.29 3.84
N GLY A 69 9.50 4.19 5.16
CA GLY A 69 9.84 5.29 6.08
C GLY A 69 8.69 6.27 6.37
N GLN A 70 7.58 6.20 5.66
CA GLN A 70 6.42 7.07 5.89
C GLN A 70 5.56 6.60 7.04
N LYS A 71 4.87 7.55 7.69
CA LYS A 71 3.88 7.27 8.74
C LYS A 71 2.52 6.98 8.13
N PHE A 72 1.66 6.30 8.87
CA PHE A 72 0.31 5.97 8.39
C PHE A 72 -0.63 7.16 8.57
N SER A 73 -1.25 7.62 7.48
CA SER A 73 -2.18 8.75 7.48
C SER A 73 -3.61 8.30 7.20
N THR A 74 -4.56 8.95 7.87
CA THR A 74 -6.01 8.78 7.69
C THR A 74 -6.65 10.15 7.46
N PHE A 75 -7.93 10.16 7.08
CA PHE A 75 -8.65 11.41 6.79
C PHE A 75 -8.69 12.40 7.98
N ASP A 76 -8.60 11.89 9.21
CA ASP A 76 -8.63 12.62 10.48
C ASP A 76 -7.26 12.76 11.17
N LYS A 77 -6.23 12.07 10.67
CA LYS A 77 -4.86 12.10 11.20
C LYS A 77 -3.86 12.22 10.06
N ASP A 78 -3.50 13.45 9.75
CA ASP A 78 -2.50 13.77 8.74
C ASP A 78 -1.08 13.60 9.29
N GLN A 79 -0.33 12.66 8.71
CA GLN A 79 1.07 12.38 9.04
C GLN A 79 1.92 12.21 7.78
N ASP A 80 1.42 12.63 6.62
CA ASP A 80 2.15 12.55 5.35
C ASP A 80 3.09 13.76 5.19
N VAL A 81 3.86 13.78 4.09
CA VAL A 81 4.86 14.84 3.85
C VAL A 81 4.39 15.88 2.84
N SER A 82 3.12 15.82 2.43
CA SER A 82 2.53 16.79 1.51
C SER A 82 2.07 18.05 2.24
N ASP A 83 1.84 19.12 1.49
CA ASP A 83 1.27 20.38 2.02
C ASP A 83 -0.25 20.28 2.26
N PHE A 84 -0.87 19.17 1.87
CA PHE A 84 -2.28 18.88 2.06
C PHE A 84 -2.49 17.43 2.46
N ASN A 85 -3.61 17.13 3.13
CA ASN A 85 -3.91 15.77 3.57
C ASN A 85 -4.15 14.83 2.39
N CYS A 86 -3.20 13.92 2.12
CA CYS A 86 -3.29 12.95 1.03
C CYS A 86 -4.46 11.99 1.23
N ALA A 87 -4.71 11.54 2.47
CA ALA A 87 -5.79 10.61 2.79
C ALA A 87 -7.18 11.21 2.47
N ARG A 88 -7.38 12.51 2.70
CA ARG A 88 -8.62 13.22 2.33
C ARG A 88 -8.73 13.43 0.82
N LYS A 89 -7.63 13.75 0.14
CA LYS A 89 -7.64 14.00 -1.31
C LYS A 89 -7.84 12.72 -2.13
N TYR A 90 -7.19 11.64 -1.72
CA TYR A 90 -7.15 10.37 -2.44
C TYR A 90 -8.04 9.27 -1.82
N LEU A 91 -8.89 9.66 -0.86
CA LEU A 91 -9.99 8.85 -0.31
C LEU A 91 -9.55 7.47 0.19
N GLY A 92 -8.43 7.41 0.91
CA GLY A 92 -7.88 6.18 1.44
C GLY A 92 -7.18 6.37 2.78
N ALA A 93 -6.51 5.31 3.22
CA ALA A 93 -5.70 5.31 4.43
C ALA A 93 -4.42 4.51 4.16
N PHE A 94 -3.27 5.17 4.21
CA PHE A 94 -2.02 4.55 3.80
C PHE A 94 -0.79 5.27 4.36
N TRP A 95 0.38 4.68 4.13
CA TRP A 95 1.68 5.30 4.38
C TRP A 95 2.01 6.35 3.33
N TYR A 96 1.19 7.40 3.21
CA TYR A 96 1.33 8.42 2.18
C TYR A 96 2.66 9.18 2.28
N ASN A 97 3.26 9.45 1.11
CA ASN A 97 4.40 10.34 0.91
C ASN A 97 3.86 11.70 0.40
N ASN A 98 4.15 12.09 -0.85
CA ASN A 98 3.55 13.25 -1.52
C ASN A 98 3.07 12.87 -2.94
N CYS A 99 1.98 12.12 -3.12
CA CYS A 99 1.18 11.45 -2.09
C CYS A 99 1.32 9.93 -2.14
N HIS A 100 1.18 9.31 -3.32
CA HIS A 100 1.32 7.86 -3.43
C HIS A 100 1.74 7.38 -4.80
N HIS A 101 2.34 6.19 -4.81
CA HIS A 101 2.48 5.32 -5.96
C HIS A 101 1.52 4.12 -5.91
N THR A 102 0.95 3.81 -4.74
CA THR A 102 -0.11 2.81 -4.56
C THR A 102 -1.14 3.28 -3.55
N ASN A 103 -2.41 2.95 -3.78
CA ASN A 103 -3.53 3.30 -2.90
C ASN A 103 -4.41 2.07 -2.65
N PRO A 104 -3.89 1.03 -1.97
CA PRO A 104 -4.58 -0.26 -1.84
C PRO A 104 -5.87 -0.17 -1.01
N ASN A 105 -6.01 0.87 -0.18
CA ASN A 105 -7.18 1.15 0.64
C ASN A 105 -8.02 2.31 0.08
N GLY A 106 -7.87 2.62 -1.21
CA GLY A 106 -8.68 3.63 -1.91
C GLY A 106 -10.09 3.12 -2.23
N VAL A 107 -10.83 3.93 -2.98
CA VAL A 107 -12.21 3.63 -3.41
C VAL A 107 -12.19 2.50 -4.43
N TYR A 108 -12.92 1.42 -4.14
CA TYR A 108 -13.07 0.32 -5.08
C TYR A 108 -13.90 0.77 -6.30
N ARG A 109 -13.27 0.76 -7.47
CA ARG A 109 -13.87 1.13 -8.76
C ARG A 109 -13.64 0.03 -9.80
N TRP A 110 -14.36 0.13 -10.92
CA TRP A 110 -14.33 -0.88 -11.98
C TRP A 110 -13.35 -0.51 -13.09
N GLY A 111 -12.05 -0.72 -12.87
CA GLY A 111 -11.02 -0.55 -13.88
C GLY A 111 -10.70 0.90 -14.21
N ALA A 112 -10.49 1.19 -15.49
CA ALA A 112 -10.08 2.50 -15.99
C ALA A 112 -11.21 3.52 -15.93
N ASP A 113 -10.94 4.68 -15.34
CA ASP A 113 -11.78 5.87 -15.52
C ASP A 113 -10.96 7.13 -15.22
N GLY A 114 -10.63 7.85 -16.30
CA GLY A 114 -9.79 9.04 -16.29
C GLY A 114 -10.48 10.32 -15.83
N THR A 115 -11.74 10.26 -15.36
CA THR A 115 -12.40 11.42 -14.73
C THR A 115 -12.01 11.59 -13.26
N LEU A 116 -11.46 10.54 -12.65
CA LEU A 116 -11.09 10.48 -11.24
C LEU A 116 -9.67 9.94 -11.10
N TYR A 117 -8.76 10.83 -10.71
CA TYR A 117 -7.33 10.57 -10.59
C TYR A 117 -6.93 10.20 -9.15
N GLY A 118 -6.24 9.08 -8.98
CA GLY A 118 -5.55 8.73 -7.72
C GLY A 118 -6.42 8.17 -6.59
N VAL A 119 -7.75 8.12 -6.76
CA VAL A 119 -8.69 7.74 -5.69
C VAL A 119 -8.98 6.24 -5.66
N GLY A 120 -8.56 5.48 -6.67
CA GLY A 120 -8.91 4.07 -6.84
C GLY A 120 -8.05 3.12 -6.02
N VAL A 121 -8.34 1.81 -6.14
CA VAL A 121 -7.42 0.76 -5.68
C VAL A 121 -6.27 0.63 -6.67
N GLU A 122 -5.16 1.31 -6.42
CA GLU A 122 -4.15 1.58 -7.46
C GLU A 122 -2.78 0.97 -7.20
N TRP A 123 -2.10 0.61 -8.30
CA TRP A 123 -0.68 0.28 -8.35
C TRP A 123 -0.04 0.92 -9.59
N SER A 124 0.59 2.08 -9.40
CA SER A 124 0.98 2.98 -10.49
C SER A 124 1.93 2.36 -11.51
N HIS A 125 2.91 1.58 -11.06
CA HIS A 125 3.88 0.95 -11.97
C HIS A 125 3.26 -0.11 -12.91
N TRP A 126 2.07 -0.62 -12.59
CA TRP A 126 1.40 -1.62 -13.42
C TRP A 126 0.30 -1.01 -14.29
N LYS A 127 -0.63 -0.24 -13.71
CA LYS A 127 -1.83 0.27 -14.42
C LYS A 127 -1.99 1.80 -14.35
N GLY A 128 -1.01 2.53 -13.82
CA GLY A 128 -1.09 3.98 -13.66
C GLY A 128 -1.98 4.43 -12.51
N SER A 129 -2.42 5.69 -12.54
CA SER A 129 -3.20 6.35 -11.47
C SER A 129 -4.69 6.55 -11.83
N ASP A 130 -5.12 6.04 -12.98
CA ASP A 130 -6.48 6.18 -13.50
C ASP A 130 -7.19 4.82 -13.64
N TYR A 131 -6.63 3.77 -13.02
CA TYR A 131 -7.14 2.40 -13.08
C TYR A 131 -7.26 1.81 -11.68
N SER A 132 -8.48 1.42 -11.29
CA SER A 132 -8.71 0.66 -10.06
C SER A 132 -8.66 -0.84 -10.34
N LEU A 133 -7.80 -1.55 -9.59
CA LEU A 133 -7.65 -2.99 -9.66
C LEU A 133 -8.90 -3.73 -9.22
N LYS A 134 -9.15 -4.90 -9.81
CA LYS A 134 -10.22 -5.81 -9.41
C LYS A 134 -9.94 -6.43 -8.05
N SER A 135 -8.67 -6.76 -7.78
CA SER A 135 -8.27 -7.18 -6.45
C SER A 135 -6.83 -6.79 -6.13
N ILE A 136 -6.59 -6.52 -4.86
CA ILE A 136 -5.27 -6.38 -4.26
C ILE A 136 -5.29 -7.06 -2.89
N SER A 137 -4.23 -7.82 -2.58
CA SER A 137 -4.10 -8.54 -1.31
C SER A 137 -2.68 -8.45 -0.80
N MET A 138 -2.50 -7.89 0.39
CA MET A 138 -1.22 -7.81 1.09
C MET A 138 -1.14 -8.94 2.11
N LYS A 139 -0.16 -9.84 1.96
CA LYS A 139 0.00 -11.05 2.76
C LYS A 139 1.42 -11.14 3.29
N ILE A 140 1.56 -11.44 4.58
CA ILE A 140 2.88 -11.57 5.22
C ILE A 140 3.17 -13.01 5.61
N ARG A 141 4.43 -13.42 5.50
CA ARG A 141 4.92 -14.74 5.93
C ARG A 141 6.22 -14.59 6.72
N PRO A 142 6.42 -15.31 7.84
CA PRO A 142 7.70 -15.28 8.56
C PRO A 142 8.84 -15.76 7.65
N VAL A 143 9.98 -15.08 7.67
CA VAL A 143 11.22 -15.59 7.08
C VAL A 143 11.94 -16.44 8.13
N GLN A 144 12.55 -17.56 7.70
CA GLN A 144 13.32 -18.46 8.57
C GLN A 144 14.66 -17.82 8.96
#